data_AF-A0A3D5ZRY4-F1
#
_entry.id   AF-A0A3D5ZRY4-F1
#
_cell.length_a   1.000
_cell.length_b   1.000
_cell.length_c   1.000
_cell.angle_alpha   90.00
_cell.angle_beta   90.00
_cell.angle_gamma   90.00
#
_symmetry.space_group_name_H-M   'P 1'
#
loop_
_entity.id
_entity.type
_entity.pdbx_description
1 polymer ?
#
loop_
_entity_poly.entity_id
_entity_poly.type
_entity_poly.pdbx_seq_one_letter_code
_entity_poly.pdbx_strand_id
1 'polypeptide(L)'
;GSNAALPIVGGSILNHEHYQGGGHVMPMQKAPVKKYYKSEKYKDVKIGRVKWYNSVIRLSSKNKAELTALAGDIIRTWENYSCPECEILSHTGDVPHNTLSPIIRKNGDEYILDMILRNNRTNETYPDGIFHAHPEYHNIKKEGIGLIEAMGLFILPARLKKQLDMIADILCGNAEYNEAELNKEDNYLYVHRNMIKELMSDVKVNCKEEAAKAVRDKVNNICKNILNNTAVFKNDEIGENGFEDFMKAVKTEEL
;
A
#
# COMPACT_ATOMS: atom_id res chain seq x y z
N GLY A 1 -0.89 6.45 -14.07
CA GLY A 1 0.16 6.43 -13.04
C GLY A 1 1.24 5.44 -13.43
N SER A 2 2.33 5.39 -12.69
CA SER A 2 3.40 4.40 -12.88
C SER A 2 3.65 3.64 -11.59
N ASN A 3 4.09 2.38 -11.71
CA ASN A 3 4.66 1.65 -10.58
C ASN A 3 5.97 2.29 -10.12
N ALA A 4 6.42 1.94 -8.92
CA ALA A 4 7.73 2.35 -8.45
C ALA A 4 8.86 1.68 -9.27
N ALA A 5 9.98 2.39 -9.43
CA ALA A 5 11.05 1.98 -10.34
C ALA A 5 12.01 0.94 -9.72
N LEU A 6 12.04 0.82 -8.39
CA LEU A 6 12.93 -0.10 -7.69
C LEU A 6 12.28 -1.49 -7.52
N PRO A 7 13.09 -2.57 -7.41
CA PRO A 7 12.56 -3.90 -7.08
C PRO A 7 11.89 -3.91 -5.70
N ILE A 8 11.12 -4.97 -5.38
CA ILE A 8 10.43 -5.21 -4.09
C ILE A 8 9.22 -4.28 -3.82
N VAL A 9 9.22 -3.02 -4.23
CA VAL A 9 8.13 -2.05 -3.97
C VAL A 9 6.88 -2.19 -4.85
N GLY A 10 6.75 -3.31 -5.58
CA GLY A 10 5.64 -3.59 -6.46
C GLY A 10 5.78 -2.90 -7.82
N GLY A 11 6.21 -3.69 -8.80
CA GLY A 11 6.44 -3.28 -10.18
C GLY A 11 6.63 -4.51 -11.05
N SER A 12 6.36 -4.37 -12.35
CA SER A 12 6.55 -5.44 -13.34
C SER A 12 7.98 -5.97 -13.31
N ILE A 13 8.16 -7.27 -13.59
CA ILE A 13 9.45 -7.96 -13.75
C ILE A 13 10.31 -7.35 -14.90
N LEU A 14 9.76 -6.42 -15.68
CA LEU A 14 10.37 -5.87 -16.88
C LEU A 14 11.04 -4.52 -16.60
N ASN A 15 12.26 -4.35 -17.08
CA ASN A 15 13.15 -3.17 -16.94
C ASN A 15 12.64 -1.86 -17.59
N HIS A 16 11.33 -1.67 -17.81
CA HIS A 16 10.78 -0.45 -18.39
C HIS A 16 9.68 0.16 -17.50
N GLU A 17 9.48 1.47 -17.63
CA GLU A 17 8.40 2.17 -16.92
C GLU A 17 7.04 1.69 -17.43
N HIS A 18 6.24 1.12 -16.52
CA HIS A 18 4.90 0.64 -16.82
C HIS A 18 3.86 1.70 -16.47
N TYR A 19 3.40 2.43 -17.50
CA TYR A 19 2.30 3.38 -17.37
C TYR A 19 0.95 2.65 -17.40
N GLN A 20 0.13 2.92 -16.40
CA GLN A 20 -1.26 2.44 -16.30
C GLN A 20 -2.21 3.63 -16.44
N GLY A 21 -3.17 3.52 -17.36
CA GLY A 21 -4.22 4.51 -17.60
C GLY A 21 -5.62 3.91 -17.43
N GLY A 22 -6.63 4.78 -17.30
CA GLY A 22 -8.03 4.37 -17.16
C GLY A 22 -8.89 5.47 -16.55
N GLY A 23 -10.22 5.32 -16.64
CA GLY A 23 -11.20 6.28 -16.09
C GLY A 23 -11.79 5.88 -14.74
N HIS A 24 -11.37 4.75 -14.15
CA HIS A 24 -11.92 4.29 -12.87
C HIS A 24 -11.40 5.18 -11.71
N VAL A 25 -12.33 5.69 -10.90
CA VAL A 25 -12.00 6.49 -9.71
C VAL A 25 -11.68 5.56 -8.53
N MET A 26 -10.39 5.45 -8.23
CA MET A 26 -9.85 4.55 -7.20
C MET A 26 -10.18 5.05 -5.77
N PRO A 27 -10.24 4.14 -4.77
CA PRO A 27 -10.50 4.51 -3.37
C PRO A 27 -9.60 5.64 -2.83
N MET A 28 -8.28 5.58 -3.05
CA MET A 28 -7.34 6.63 -2.61
C MET A 28 -7.63 8.01 -3.23
N GLN A 29 -8.17 8.07 -4.45
CA GLN A 29 -8.51 9.33 -5.10
C GLN A 29 -9.70 10.04 -4.44
N LYS A 30 -10.57 9.27 -3.77
CA LYS A 30 -11.71 9.77 -2.97
C LYS A 30 -11.30 10.16 -1.55
N ALA A 31 -10.12 9.70 -1.09
CA ALA A 31 -9.66 9.97 0.26
C ALA A 31 -9.40 11.47 0.47
N PRO A 32 -9.83 12.03 1.62
CA PRO A 32 -9.65 13.44 1.91
C PRO A 32 -8.19 13.75 2.23
N VAL A 33 -7.84 15.03 2.25
CA VAL A 33 -6.54 15.51 2.76
C VAL A 33 -6.58 15.48 4.30
N LYS A 34 -5.54 14.91 4.92
CA LYS A 34 -5.31 14.86 6.37
C LYS A 34 -4.74 16.18 6.89
N LYS A 35 -3.73 16.71 6.20
CA LYS A 35 -3.01 17.96 6.54
C LYS A 35 -2.65 18.71 5.26
N TYR A 36 -2.66 20.04 5.33
CA TYR A 36 -2.27 20.89 4.21
C TYR A 36 -0.93 21.57 4.48
N TYR A 37 -0.21 21.86 3.41
CA TYR A 37 1.08 22.53 3.44
C TYR A 37 1.11 23.67 2.43
N LYS A 38 2.00 24.64 2.65
CA LYS A 38 2.33 25.68 1.68
C LYS A 38 3.83 25.68 1.37
N SER A 39 4.16 26.22 0.20
CA SER A 39 5.54 26.50 -0.21
C SER A 39 5.65 27.97 -0.59
N GLU A 40 6.64 28.66 -0.04
CA GLU A 40 6.93 30.06 -0.41
C GLU A 40 7.38 30.20 -1.88
N LYS A 41 7.98 29.15 -2.45
CA LYS A 41 8.46 29.10 -3.83
C LYS A 41 7.36 28.80 -4.84
N TYR A 42 6.35 28.00 -4.47
CA TYR A 42 5.30 27.49 -5.36
C TYR A 42 3.91 27.85 -4.83
N LYS A 43 3.52 29.10 -5.03
CA LYS A 43 2.32 29.69 -4.41
C LYS A 43 1.03 29.21 -5.06
N ASP A 44 1.08 28.75 -6.31
CA ASP A 44 -0.09 28.27 -7.04
C ASP A 44 -0.40 26.79 -6.78
N VAL A 45 0.40 26.09 -5.98
CA VAL A 45 0.26 24.65 -5.74
C VAL A 45 -0.33 24.38 -4.37
N LYS A 46 -1.50 23.74 -4.34
CA LYS A 46 -2.05 23.17 -3.10
C LYS A 46 -1.32 21.88 -2.80
N ILE A 47 -0.83 21.74 -1.58
CA ILE A 47 -0.05 20.58 -1.11
C ILE A 47 -0.81 19.95 0.04
N GLY A 48 -1.00 18.64 0.02
CA GLY A 48 -1.69 17.94 1.09
C GLY A 48 -1.17 16.54 1.33
N ARG A 49 -1.08 16.14 2.59
CA ARG A 49 -0.92 14.73 2.97
C ARG A 49 -2.28 14.06 2.94
N VAL A 50 -2.44 12.99 2.17
CA VAL A 50 -3.74 12.31 2.04
C VAL A 50 -4.04 11.48 3.29
N LYS A 51 -5.29 11.46 3.75
CA LYS A 51 -5.77 10.53 4.79
C LYS A 51 -5.91 9.13 4.19
N TRP A 52 -4.78 8.47 3.99
CA TRP A 52 -4.65 7.15 3.39
C TRP A 52 -3.69 6.28 4.20
N TYR A 53 -3.70 4.97 3.93
CA TYR A 53 -2.85 4.00 4.62
C TYR A 53 -1.36 4.22 4.30
N ASN A 54 -1.03 4.36 3.00
CA ASN A 54 0.33 4.69 2.58
C ASN A 54 0.64 6.17 2.77
N SER A 55 1.93 6.51 2.73
CA SER A 55 2.43 7.88 2.78
C SER A 55 2.26 8.55 1.41
N VAL A 56 1.23 9.40 1.27
CA VAL A 56 0.85 10.01 -0.01
C VAL A 56 0.83 11.53 0.09
N ILE A 57 1.55 12.18 -0.83
CA ILE A 57 1.48 13.63 -1.05
C ILE A 57 0.59 13.88 -2.27
N ARG A 58 -0.45 14.70 -2.10
CA ARG A 58 -1.32 15.18 -3.16
C ARG A 58 -0.98 16.63 -3.47
N LEU A 59 -0.61 16.88 -4.71
CA LEU A 59 -0.42 18.21 -5.26
C LEU A 59 -1.58 18.53 -6.21
N SER A 60 -2.08 19.75 -6.20
CA SER A 60 -3.00 20.22 -7.23
C SER A 60 -2.79 21.67 -7.61
N SER A 61 -2.84 21.96 -8.92
CA SER A 61 -2.75 23.32 -9.45
C SER A 61 -3.30 23.41 -10.87
N LYS A 62 -3.72 24.60 -11.28
CA LYS A 62 -3.90 24.93 -12.70
C LYS A 62 -2.57 25.23 -13.39
N ASN A 63 -1.55 25.65 -12.63
CA ASN A 63 -0.21 25.96 -13.10
C ASN A 63 0.62 24.66 -13.21
N LYS A 64 0.63 24.06 -14.41
CA LYS A 64 1.37 22.81 -14.67
C LYS A 64 2.88 22.93 -14.40
N ALA A 65 3.45 24.11 -14.68
CA ALA A 65 4.89 24.33 -14.54
C ALA A 65 5.32 24.30 -13.07
N GLU A 66 4.64 25.04 -12.19
CA GLU A 66 4.90 25.00 -10.75
C GLU A 66 4.60 23.63 -10.14
N LEU A 67 3.49 22.99 -10.54
CA LEU A 67 3.14 21.65 -10.08
C LEU A 67 4.27 20.64 -10.35
N THR A 68 4.81 20.66 -11.57
CA THR A 68 5.85 19.73 -12.00
C THR A 68 7.20 20.08 -11.36
N ALA A 69 7.51 21.36 -11.19
CA ALA A 69 8.73 21.81 -10.51
C ALA A 69 8.75 21.38 -9.03
N LEU A 70 7.65 21.58 -8.30
CA LEU A 70 7.52 21.11 -6.91
C LEU A 70 7.57 19.58 -6.82
N ALA A 71 6.89 18.86 -7.72
CA ALA A 71 6.99 17.40 -7.77
C ALA A 71 8.43 16.93 -7.95
N GLY A 72 9.21 17.61 -8.81
CA GLY A 72 10.63 17.35 -9.00
C GLY A 72 11.48 17.64 -7.75
N ASP A 73 11.17 18.72 -7.01
CA ASP A 73 11.83 19.01 -5.72
C ASP A 73 11.51 17.91 -4.69
N ILE A 74 10.26 17.45 -4.60
CA ILE A 74 9.86 16.33 -3.71
C ILE A 74 10.60 15.04 -4.07
N ILE A 75 10.67 14.68 -5.36
CA ILE A 75 11.39 13.48 -5.84
C ILE A 75 12.85 13.52 -5.42
N ARG A 76 13.57 14.61 -5.76
CA ARG A 76 14.99 14.75 -5.44
C ARG A 76 15.26 14.73 -3.94
N THR A 77 14.43 15.39 -3.15
CA THR A 77 14.56 15.36 -1.69
C THR A 77 14.31 13.95 -1.17
N TRP A 78 13.24 13.28 -1.62
CA TRP A 78 12.91 11.91 -1.19
C TRP A 78 14.01 10.92 -1.53
N GLU A 79 14.56 10.95 -2.74
CA GLU A 79 15.65 10.07 -3.18
C GLU A 79 16.87 10.14 -2.27
N ASN A 80 17.06 11.24 -1.54
CA ASN A 80 18.21 11.45 -0.65
C ASN A 80 17.84 11.49 0.83
N TYR A 81 16.55 11.39 1.19
CA TYR A 81 16.07 11.54 2.55
C TYR A 81 16.14 10.23 3.34
N SER A 82 16.70 10.28 4.54
CA SER A 82 16.70 9.16 5.48
C SER A 82 16.01 9.56 6.77
N CYS A 83 15.26 8.63 7.35
CA CYS A 83 14.69 8.71 8.68
C CYS A 83 14.87 7.34 9.34
N PRO A 84 16.02 7.10 10.00
CA PRO A 84 16.33 5.80 10.60
C PRO A 84 15.28 5.35 11.62
N GLU A 85 14.67 6.28 12.36
CA GLU A 85 13.59 5.98 13.31
C GLU A 85 12.34 5.40 12.64
N CYS A 86 12.09 5.75 11.37
CA CYS A 86 11.04 5.16 10.53
C CYS A 86 11.51 3.94 9.73
N GLU A 87 12.71 3.41 9.98
CA GLU A 87 13.38 2.38 9.16
C GLU A 87 13.65 2.79 7.69
N ILE A 88 13.62 4.10 7.41
CA ILE A 88 13.87 4.65 6.08
C ILE A 88 15.35 5.03 5.97
N LEU A 89 16.05 4.37 5.05
CA LEU A 89 17.35 4.82 4.54
C LEU A 89 17.21 5.06 3.05
N SER A 90 17.75 6.18 2.57
CA SER A 90 17.77 6.47 1.13
C SER A 90 18.72 5.56 0.37
N HIS A 91 19.82 5.12 1.00
CA HIS A 91 20.86 4.30 0.38
C HIS A 91 21.51 3.33 1.37
N THR A 92 21.99 2.18 0.86
CA THR A 92 22.96 1.31 1.55
C THR A 92 24.20 1.18 0.67
N GLY A 93 25.30 1.84 1.05
CA GLY A 93 26.41 2.07 0.12
C GLY A 93 25.93 2.87 -1.08
N ASP A 94 26.19 2.37 -2.30
CA ASP A 94 25.75 2.99 -3.55
C ASP A 94 24.35 2.53 -4.01
N VAL A 95 23.69 1.64 -3.28
CA VAL A 95 22.39 1.09 -3.66
C VAL A 95 21.27 2.02 -3.19
N PRO A 96 20.47 2.62 -4.10
CA PRO A 96 19.34 3.47 -3.72
C PRO A 96 18.15 2.63 -3.27
N HIS A 97 17.38 3.18 -2.32
CA HIS A 97 16.22 2.52 -1.72
C HIS A 97 14.93 3.32 -1.80
N ASN A 98 14.99 4.64 -1.88
CA ASN A 98 13.81 5.48 -2.00
C ASN A 98 13.34 5.59 -3.44
N THR A 99 12.03 5.51 -3.63
CA THR A 99 11.36 5.76 -4.92
C THR A 99 9.91 6.15 -4.67
N LEU A 100 9.10 6.36 -5.71
CA LEU A 100 7.69 6.66 -5.55
C LEU A 100 6.85 6.16 -6.72
N SER A 101 5.54 6.08 -6.49
CA SER A 101 4.55 5.82 -7.55
C SER A 101 3.78 7.12 -7.82
N PRO A 102 3.94 7.75 -9.01
CA PRO A 102 3.22 8.97 -9.36
C PRO A 102 1.90 8.64 -10.07
N ILE A 103 0.83 9.36 -9.70
CA ILE A 103 -0.50 9.24 -10.30
C ILE A 103 -1.00 10.63 -10.64
N ILE A 104 -1.00 10.95 -11.94
CA ILE A 104 -1.56 12.19 -12.45
C ILE A 104 -2.98 11.98 -12.97
N ARG A 105 -3.84 12.96 -12.72
CA ARG A 105 -5.17 13.10 -13.34
C ARG A 105 -5.50 14.58 -13.53
N LYS A 106 -6.54 14.86 -14.32
CA LYS A 106 -7.10 16.20 -14.47
C LYS A 106 -8.55 16.19 -13.97
N ASN A 107 -8.93 17.19 -13.17
CA ASN A 107 -10.30 17.39 -12.70
C ASN A 107 -10.72 18.83 -13.04
N GLY A 108 -11.62 19.00 -14.01
CA GLY A 108 -11.87 20.31 -14.61
C GLY A 108 -10.57 20.91 -15.17
N ASP A 109 -10.19 22.10 -14.71
CA ASP A 109 -8.95 22.77 -15.11
C ASP A 109 -7.74 22.47 -14.22
N GLU A 110 -7.93 21.80 -13.08
CA GLU A 110 -6.84 21.49 -12.15
C GLU A 110 -6.16 20.16 -12.52
N TYR A 111 -4.83 20.18 -12.57
CA TYR A 111 -4.01 18.99 -12.58
C TYR A 111 -3.82 18.53 -11.14
N ILE A 112 -3.97 17.24 -10.90
CA ILE A 112 -3.76 16.64 -9.58
C ILE A 112 -2.75 15.50 -9.71
N LEU A 113 -1.71 15.56 -8.89
CA LEU A 113 -0.65 14.56 -8.81
C LEU A 113 -0.62 13.96 -7.40
N ASP A 114 -0.94 12.68 -7.29
CA ASP A 114 -0.69 11.90 -6.08
C ASP A 114 0.68 11.22 -6.19
N MET A 115 1.49 11.33 -5.15
CA MET A 115 2.84 10.77 -5.07
C MET A 115 2.88 9.84 -3.86
N ILE A 116 2.84 8.52 -4.12
CA ILE A 116 2.94 7.51 -3.06
C ILE A 116 4.43 7.24 -2.81
N LEU A 117 4.93 7.62 -1.63
CA LEU A 117 6.33 7.39 -1.25
C LEU A 117 6.57 5.90 -0.98
N ARG A 118 7.71 5.39 -1.45
CA ARG A 118 8.10 3.98 -1.39
C ARG A 118 9.55 3.82 -0.99
N ASN A 119 9.85 2.69 -0.37
CA ASN A 119 11.20 2.30 -0.04
C ASN A 119 11.33 0.76 -0.15
N ASN A 120 12.41 0.26 -0.75
CA ASN A 120 12.59 -1.17 -1.01
C ASN A 120 13.54 -1.89 -0.04
N ARG A 121 13.90 -1.25 1.08
CA ARG A 121 14.85 -1.79 2.04
C ARG A 121 14.30 -3.07 2.69
N THR A 122 15.22 -3.98 2.96
CA THR A 122 15.01 -5.24 3.68
C THR A 122 15.81 -5.22 4.98
N ASN A 123 15.49 -6.13 5.90
CA ASN A 123 16.32 -6.41 7.07
C ASN A 123 16.21 -7.90 7.44
N GLU A 124 16.91 -8.35 8.49
CA GLU A 124 16.88 -9.74 8.94
C GLU A 124 15.47 -10.22 9.31
N THR A 125 14.66 -9.34 9.92
CA THR A 125 13.27 -9.63 10.30
C THR A 125 12.35 -9.73 9.08
N TYR A 126 12.55 -8.87 8.08
CA TYR A 126 11.74 -8.76 6.86
C TYR A 126 12.64 -8.87 5.61
N PRO A 127 13.07 -10.10 5.25
CA PRO A 127 13.93 -10.32 4.10
C PRO A 127 13.23 -10.00 2.77
N ASP A 128 11.89 -10.11 2.73
CA ASP A 128 11.07 -9.74 1.57
C ASP A 128 10.79 -8.22 1.49
N GLY A 129 11.20 -7.43 2.50
CA GLY A 129 11.04 -5.97 2.53
C GLY A 129 10.36 -5.46 3.79
N ILE A 130 10.92 -4.40 4.38
CA ILE A 130 10.36 -3.70 5.55
C ILE A 130 9.00 -3.09 5.18
N PHE A 131 8.89 -2.54 3.96
CA PHE A 131 7.69 -1.89 3.44
C PHE A 131 6.93 -2.77 2.44
N HIS A 132 6.69 -4.02 2.82
CA HIS A 132 6.14 -5.07 1.95
C HIS A 132 4.97 -5.82 2.62
N ALA A 133 4.33 -6.74 1.91
CA ALA A 133 3.47 -7.73 2.54
C ALA A 133 4.30 -8.62 3.49
N HIS A 134 3.96 -8.64 4.77
CA HIS A 134 4.69 -9.38 5.81
C HIS A 134 4.20 -10.83 5.93
N PRO A 135 5.00 -11.75 6.51
CA PRO A 135 4.75 -13.19 6.50
C PRO A 135 3.36 -13.63 6.95
N GLU A 136 2.76 -12.94 7.92
CA GLU A 136 1.43 -13.24 8.44
C GLU A 136 0.30 -13.07 7.41
N TYR A 137 0.56 -12.35 6.31
CA TYR A 137 -0.42 -12.08 5.24
C TYR A 137 -0.14 -12.83 3.93
N HIS A 138 0.94 -13.63 3.87
CA HIS A 138 1.39 -14.32 2.66
C HIS A 138 0.41 -15.37 2.14
N ASN A 139 -0.51 -15.85 2.98
CA ASN A 139 -1.56 -16.76 2.56
C ASN A 139 -2.50 -16.11 1.52
N ILE A 140 -2.72 -14.80 1.62
CA ILE A 140 -3.51 -14.00 0.68
C ILE A 140 -2.62 -13.36 -0.38
N LYS A 141 -1.54 -12.68 0.02
CA LYS A 141 -0.68 -11.93 -0.89
C LYS A 141 0.75 -11.96 -0.38
N LYS A 142 1.64 -12.57 -1.14
CA LYS A 142 3.07 -12.64 -0.82
C LYS A 142 3.86 -11.58 -1.58
N GLU A 143 3.53 -11.32 -2.83
CA GLU A 143 4.30 -10.42 -3.70
C GLU A 143 3.97 -8.96 -3.39
N GLY A 144 4.87 -8.05 -3.75
CA GLY A 144 4.69 -6.62 -3.57
C GLY A 144 3.40 -6.09 -4.19
N ILE A 145 2.86 -5.02 -3.60
CA ILE A 145 1.63 -4.39 -4.11
C ILE A 145 1.96 -3.38 -5.19
N GLY A 146 1.35 -3.52 -6.35
CA GLY A 146 1.46 -2.55 -7.43
C GLY A 146 0.64 -1.30 -7.16
N LEU A 147 0.65 -0.41 -8.15
CA LEU A 147 -0.04 0.87 -8.09
C LEU A 147 -1.55 0.73 -7.78
N ILE A 148 -2.25 -0.18 -8.46
CA ILE A 148 -3.71 -0.37 -8.31
C ILE A 148 -4.06 -0.82 -6.88
N GLU A 149 -3.29 -1.76 -6.34
CA GLU A 149 -3.45 -2.27 -4.97
C GLU A 149 -3.21 -1.17 -3.94
N ALA A 150 -2.14 -0.40 -4.09
CA ALA A 150 -1.84 0.71 -3.20
C ALA A 150 -2.86 1.85 -3.23
N MET A 151 -3.58 1.99 -4.35
CA MET A 151 -4.71 2.89 -4.47
C MET A 151 -6.01 2.32 -3.88
N GLY A 152 -5.99 1.08 -3.40
CA GLY A 152 -7.07 0.43 -2.63
C GLY A 152 -7.85 -0.66 -3.36
N LEU A 153 -7.42 -1.10 -4.55
CA LEU A 153 -8.08 -2.19 -5.28
C LEU A 153 -7.14 -3.38 -5.43
N PHE A 154 -7.34 -4.42 -4.61
CA PHE A 154 -6.44 -5.56 -4.61
C PHE A 154 -6.67 -6.52 -5.78
N ILE A 155 -5.57 -6.91 -6.45
CA ILE A 155 -5.57 -7.92 -7.50
C ILE A 155 -5.02 -9.21 -6.89
N LEU A 156 -5.92 -10.16 -6.66
CA LEU A 156 -5.59 -11.38 -5.93
C LEU A 156 -5.41 -12.59 -6.88
N PRO A 157 -4.59 -13.59 -6.51
CA PRO A 157 -4.39 -14.78 -7.32
C PRO A 157 -5.70 -15.54 -7.59
N ALA A 158 -5.90 -16.02 -8.83
CA ALA A 158 -7.11 -16.73 -9.23
C ALA A 158 -7.43 -17.96 -8.36
N ARG A 159 -6.39 -18.63 -7.82
CA ARG A 159 -6.53 -19.75 -6.88
C ARG A 159 -7.36 -19.39 -5.63
N LEU A 160 -7.28 -18.15 -5.16
CA LEU A 160 -7.97 -17.73 -3.94
C LEU A 160 -9.49 -17.82 -4.10
N LYS A 161 -10.03 -17.66 -5.32
CA LYS A 161 -11.48 -17.80 -5.52
C LYS A 161 -11.98 -19.16 -5.03
N LYS A 162 -11.29 -20.24 -5.40
CA LYS A 162 -11.64 -21.60 -4.97
C LYS A 162 -11.32 -21.82 -3.49
N GLN A 163 -10.15 -21.37 -3.03
CA GLN A 163 -9.73 -21.57 -1.65
C GLN A 163 -10.65 -20.86 -0.66
N LEU A 164 -11.03 -19.61 -0.92
CA LEU A 164 -11.94 -18.83 -0.06
C LEU A 164 -13.36 -19.42 -0.05
N ASP A 165 -13.82 -19.96 -1.17
CA ASP A 165 -15.10 -20.67 -1.23
C ASP A 165 -15.09 -21.94 -0.35
N MET A 166 -14.03 -22.75 -0.43
CA MET A 166 -13.87 -23.92 0.45
C MET A 166 -13.80 -23.54 1.93
N ILE A 167 -13.13 -22.42 2.27
CA ILE A 167 -13.12 -21.90 3.64
C ILE A 167 -14.53 -21.53 4.10
N ALA A 168 -15.33 -20.91 3.23
CA ALA A 168 -16.71 -20.59 3.54
C ALA A 168 -17.57 -21.87 3.73
N ASP A 169 -17.31 -22.96 3.00
CA ASP A 169 -17.99 -24.24 3.23
C ASP A 169 -17.66 -24.84 4.60
N ILE A 170 -16.41 -24.75 5.03
CA ILE A 170 -15.98 -25.19 6.36
C ILE A 170 -16.71 -24.38 7.43
N LEU A 171 -16.75 -23.05 7.28
CA LEU A 171 -17.34 -22.15 8.28
C LEU A 171 -18.86 -22.35 8.47
N CYS A 172 -19.61 -22.65 7.40
CA CYS A 172 -21.04 -22.91 7.51
C CYS A 172 -21.40 -24.38 7.70
N GLY A 173 -20.42 -25.27 7.88
CA GLY A 173 -20.64 -26.70 8.13
C GLY A 173 -21.01 -27.54 6.90
N ASN A 174 -20.86 -27.01 5.68
CA ASN A 174 -21.00 -27.79 4.45
C ASN A 174 -19.82 -28.75 4.22
N ALA A 175 -18.66 -28.43 4.82
CA ALA A 175 -17.48 -29.27 4.84
C ALA A 175 -16.99 -29.42 6.29
N GLU A 176 -16.42 -30.59 6.62
CA GLU A 176 -15.89 -30.86 7.95
C GLU A 176 -14.65 -30.00 8.24
N TYR A 177 -14.64 -29.35 9.41
CA TYR A 177 -13.42 -28.75 9.94
C TYR A 177 -12.57 -29.83 10.60
N ASN A 178 -11.40 -30.12 10.02
CA ASN A 178 -10.42 -31.04 10.59
C ASN A 178 -9.04 -30.36 10.68
N GLU A 179 -8.66 -29.96 11.89
CA GLU A 179 -7.40 -29.25 12.14
C GLU A 179 -6.17 -30.12 11.81
N ALA A 180 -6.22 -31.42 12.05
CA ALA A 180 -5.11 -32.32 11.74
C ALA A 180 -4.87 -32.42 10.22
N GLU A 181 -5.94 -32.51 9.43
CA GLU A 181 -5.84 -32.52 7.96
C GLU A 181 -5.36 -31.19 7.39
N LEU A 182 -5.81 -30.05 7.94
CA LEU A 182 -5.37 -28.72 7.51
C LEU A 182 -3.89 -28.44 7.83
N ASN A 183 -3.29 -29.17 8.76
CA ASN A 183 -1.87 -29.06 9.11
C ASN A 183 -0.95 -29.96 8.27
N LYS A 184 -1.47 -30.73 7.32
CA LYS A 184 -0.65 -31.46 6.34
C LYS A 184 -0.21 -30.52 5.21
N GLU A 185 1.07 -30.52 4.86
CA GLU A 185 1.65 -29.58 3.88
C GLU A 185 1.11 -29.74 2.46
N ASP A 186 0.64 -30.95 2.10
CA ASP A 186 0.02 -31.26 0.82
C ASP A 186 -1.46 -30.85 0.74
N ASN A 187 -2.06 -30.40 1.85
CA ASN A 187 -3.43 -29.93 1.87
C ASN A 187 -3.57 -28.61 1.08
N TYR A 188 -4.56 -28.55 0.19
CA TYR A 188 -4.81 -27.37 -0.66
C TYR A 188 -5.10 -26.08 0.12
N LEU A 189 -5.58 -26.18 1.36
CA LEU A 189 -5.85 -25.08 2.28
C LEU A 189 -4.76 -24.89 3.34
N TYR A 190 -3.65 -25.63 3.29
CA TYR A 190 -2.57 -25.59 4.29
C TYR A 190 -2.11 -24.17 4.61
N VAL A 191 -1.89 -23.33 3.60
CA VAL A 191 -1.45 -21.94 3.79
C VAL A 191 -2.48 -21.06 4.49
N HIS A 192 -3.75 -21.45 4.52
CA HIS A 192 -4.83 -20.74 5.18
C HIS A 192 -5.18 -21.29 6.57
N ARG A 193 -4.57 -22.39 7.03
CA ARG A 193 -4.95 -23.09 8.27
C ARG A 193 -5.10 -22.18 9.50
N ASN A 194 -4.18 -21.23 9.71
CA ASN A 194 -4.25 -20.29 10.83
C ASN A 194 -5.42 -19.31 10.67
N MET A 195 -5.66 -18.81 9.45
CA MET A 195 -6.81 -17.95 9.15
C MET A 195 -8.13 -18.70 9.31
N ILE A 196 -8.20 -19.97 8.93
CA ILE A 196 -9.39 -20.82 9.12
C ILE A 196 -9.65 -20.99 10.61
N LYS A 197 -8.62 -21.35 11.38
CA LYS A 197 -8.71 -21.53 12.83
C LYS A 197 -9.24 -20.28 13.54
N GLU A 198 -8.72 -19.10 13.18
CA GLU A 198 -9.20 -17.81 13.70
C GLU A 198 -10.65 -17.52 13.30
N LEU A 199 -11.02 -17.77 12.04
CA LEU A 199 -12.40 -17.57 11.60
C LEU A 199 -13.39 -18.49 12.31
N MET A 200 -12.99 -19.73 12.59
CA MET A 200 -13.80 -20.70 13.33
C MET A 200 -13.98 -20.29 14.81
N SER A 201 -13.02 -19.60 15.42
CA SER A 201 -13.15 -19.11 16.80
C SER A 201 -13.97 -17.84 16.91
N ASP A 202 -13.81 -16.93 15.95
CA ASP A 202 -14.27 -15.55 16.09
C ASP A 202 -15.63 -15.29 15.43
N VAL A 203 -16.04 -16.14 14.49
CA VAL A 203 -17.23 -15.92 13.66
C VAL A 203 -18.21 -17.07 13.80
N LYS A 204 -19.47 -16.72 14.10
CA LYS A 204 -20.61 -17.63 13.98
C LYS A 204 -21.43 -17.24 12.77
N VAL A 205 -21.69 -18.20 11.89
CA VAL A 205 -22.46 -18.02 10.66
C VAL A 205 -23.50 -19.12 10.54
N ASN A 206 -24.66 -18.81 9.96
CA ASN A 206 -25.79 -19.73 9.83
C ASN A 206 -25.97 -20.27 8.41
N CYS A 207 -25.36 -19.62 7.42
CA CYS A 207 -25.44 -20.02 6.03
C CYS A 207 -24.15 -19.70 5.26
N LYS A 208 -24.07 -20.22 4.04
CA LYS A 208 -22.94 -20.03 3.13
C LYS A 208 -22.72 -18.55 2.76
N GLU A 209 -23.78 -17.75 2.65
CA GLU A 209 -23.63 -16.33 2.31
C GLU A 209 -22.97 -15.53 3.45
N GLU A 210 -23.37 -15.79 4.70
CA GLU A 210 -22.75 -15.20 5.88
C GLU A 210 -21.27 -15.63 6.01
N ALA A 211 -20.98 -16.91 5.77
CA ALA A 211 -19.62 -17.44 5.75
C ALA A 211 -18.76 -16.77 4.66
N ALA A 212 -19.26 -16.68 3.43
CA ALA A 212 -18.57 -16.02 2.33
C ALA A 212 -18.30 -14.54 2.61
N LYS A 213 -19.25 -13.85 3.25
CA LYS A 213 -19.06 -12.47 3.71
C LYS A 213 -17.97 -12.38 4.77
N ALA A 214 -17.98 -13.25 5.78
CA ALA A 214 -16.96 -13.26 6.84
C ALA A 214 -15.55 -13.51 6.28
N VAL A 215 -15.41 -14.47 5.38
CA VAL A 215 -14.14 -14.75 4.68
C VAL A 215 -13.68 -13.52 3.88
N ARG A 216 -14.58 -12.89 3.12
CA ARG A 216 -14.26 -11.68 2.36
C ARG A 216 -13.85 -10.52 3.27
N ASP A 217 -14.52 -10.33 4.40
CA ASP A 217 -14.20 -9.28 5.35
C ASP A 217 -12.83 -9.50 6.00
N LYS A 218 -12.48 -10.76 6.30
CA LYS A 218 -11.13 -11.13 6.76
C LYS A 218 -10.07 -10.85 5.70
N VAL A 219 -10.32 -11.19 4.43
CA VAL A 219 -9.42 -10.85 3.31
C VAL A 219 -9.27 -9.33 3.17
N ASN A 220 -10.36 -8.56 3.25
CA ASN A 220 -10.33 -7.10 3.21
C ASN A 220 -9.47 -6.52 4.34
N ASN A 221 -9.59 -7.07 5.55
CA ASN A 221 -8.78 -6.66 6.69
C ASN A 221 -7.28 -6.98 6.48
N ILE A 222 -6.97 -8.15 5.92
CA ILE A 222 -5.60 -8.52 5.54
C ILE A 222 -5.04 -7.52 4.51
N CYS A 223 -5.79 -7.23 3.43
CA CYS A 223 -5.38 -6.26 2.41
C CYS A 223 -5.16 -4.85 3.00
N LYS A 224 -6.03 -4.41 3.91
CA LYS A 224 -5.86 -3.17 4.67
C LYS A 224 -4.55 -3.16 5.47
N ASN A 225 -4.23 -4.25 6.16
CA ASN A 225 -2.99 -4.35 6.93
C ASN A 225 -1.75 -4.36 6.03
N ILE A 226 -1.81 -4.99 4.85
CA ILE A 226 -0.73 -4.89 3.86
C ILE A 226 -0.50 -3.43 3.43
N LEU A 227 -1.56 -2.62 3.27
CA LEU A 227 -1.39 -1.19 3.00
C LEU A 227 -0.67 -0.45 4.15
N ASN A 228 -0.92 -0.82 5.40
CA ASN A 228 -0.18 -0.28 6.55
C ASN A 228 1.28 -0.74 6.56
N ASN A 229 1.56 -2.01 6.24
CA ASN A 229 2.92 -2.54 6.18
C ASN A 229 3.75 -1.81 5.11
N THR A 230 3.12 -1.45 3.99
CA THR A 230 3.78 -0.80 2.86
C THR A 230 3.88 0.73 2.99
N ALA A 231 3.36 1.33 4.06
CA ALA A 231 3.55 2.75 4.37
C ALA A 231 4.98 3.00 4.85
N VAL A 232 5.70 3.97 4.27
CA VAL A 232 7.06 4.31 4.69
C VAL A 232 7.07 5.11 6.00
N PHE A 233 6.17 6.07 6.11
CA PHE A 233 5.83 6.73 7.37
C PHE A 233 4.57 6.08 7.93
N LYS A 234 4.72 5.37 9.05
CA LYS A 234 3.63 4.68 9.74
C LYS A 234 2.62 5.68 10.31
N ASN A 235 1.39 5.21 10.56
CA ASN A 235 0.36 6.03 11.21
C ASN A 235 0.47 5.91 12.73
N ASP A 236 1.66 6.22 13.24
CA ASP A 236 2.05 6.32 14.65
C ASP A 236 2.86 7.61 14.85
N GLU A 237 3.18 7.96 16.09
CA GLU A 237 3.86 9.22 16.41
C GLU A 237 5.20 9.40 15.66
N ILE A 238 5.98 8.33 15.55
CA ILE A 238 7.29 8.35 14.86
C ILE A 238 7.09 8.64 13.37
N GLY A 239 6.16 7.94 12.72
CA GLY A 239 5.86 8.16 11.31
C GLY A 239 5.21 9.51 11.02
N GLU A 240 4.35 10.02 11.92
CA GLU A 240 3.82 11.38 11.80
C GLU A 240 4.94 12.42 11.84
N ASN A 241 5.81 12.35 12.85
CA ASN A 241 6.94 13.29 12.99
C ASN A 241 7.92 13.19 11.81
N GLY A 242 8.27 11.97 11.39
CA GLY A 242 9.14 11.74 10.24
C GLY A 242 8.55 12.31 8.94
N PHE A 243 7.23 12.23 8.75
CA PHE A 243 6.58 12.84 7.58
C PHE A 243 6.67 14.38 7.64
N GLU A 244 6.45 14.98 8.81
CA GLU A 244 6.57 16.44 8.96
C GLU A 244 8.01 16.92 8.70
N ASP A 245 9.00 16.20 9.20
CA ASP A 245 10.42 16.54 8.97
C ASP A 245 10.81 16.36 7.50
N PHE A 246 10.26 15.36 6.81
CA PHE A 246 10.39 15.25 5.37
C PHE A 246 9.77 16.45 4.64
N MET A 247 8.57 16.88 5.01
CA MET A 247 7.93 18.06 4.40
C MET A 247 8.71 19.35 4.64
N LYS A 248 9.33 19.52 5.81
CA LYS A 248 10.29 20.61 6.08
C LYS A 248 11.52 20.52 5.19
N ALA A 249 12.07 19.33 4.96
CA ALA A 249 13.20 19.13 4.05
C ALA A 249 12.87 19.50 2.59
N VAL A 250 11.60 19.35 2.19
CA VAL A 250 11.06 19.84 0.90
C VAL A 250 10.86 21.38 0.88
N LYS A 251 11.11 22.07 1.99
CA LYS A 251 10.88 23.52 2.17
C LYS A 251 9.39 23.87 2.07
N THR A 252 8.58 23.07 2.74
CA THR A 252 7.15 23.34 2.94
C THR A 252 6.85 23.46 4.43
N GLU A 253 5.78 24.16 4.75
CA GLU A 253 5.31 24.36 6.13
C GLU A 253 3.82 23.99 6.22
N GLU A 254 3.42 23.42 7.35
CA GLU A 254 2.02 23.08 7.65
C GLU A 254 1.18 24.37 7.73
N LEU A 255 -0.04 24.32 7.18
CA LEU A 255 -1.01 25.43 7.21
C LEU A 255 -1.82 25.50 8.50
#